data_AF-B8HP52-F1
#
_entry.id   AF-B8HP52-F1
#
_cell.length_a   1.000
_cell.length_b   1.000
_cell.length_c   1.000
_cell.angle_alpha   90.00
_cell.angle_beta   90.00
_cell.angle_gamma   90.00
#
_symmetry.space_group_name_H-M   'P 1'
#
loop_
_entity.id
_entity.type
_entity.pdbx_description
1 polymer ?
#
loop_
_entity_poly.entity_id
_entity_poly.type
_entity_poly.pdbx_seq_one_letter_code
_entity_poly.pdbx_strand_id
1 'polypeptide(L)'
;MATEQQRDGHLIFYPANLPAGREKLLLHVNGVTSSYENQQRDVEALVWLSLERPFDVIGIHNGTEGFRADLLESLLGKAELFRLWPEHLTPDTQNRLQGYADLLDRLSSLELSPDADILQVVEGLRPSSPLTTTTPAKNSFNLLFDLELIRRLPFVQKMGWTEFEAYFYGAYPAGAPRPTLRLACEILKGIQTGAEIFVVAHSQGMIIAAIAFHILQKFFGSYTGWANKIHFIGYGPVILFADLPPALRTQTVMVQHRHDLVAESLSNIRNLGIWNNLQTQIKNVLENSDNLFRSINNDSHHSATLYLGMTGLPSGERCAKLISLLITENWQTSPFIQALRGSRIIVEESAEELATSG
;
A
#
# COMPACT_ATOMS: atom_id res chain seq x y z
N MET A 1 18.33 -2.96 18.93
CA MET A 1 16.98 -2.94 18.34
C MET A 1 17.12 -2.43 16.92
N ALA A 2 16.45 -3.05 15.95
CA ALA A 2 16.44 -2.57 14.57
C ALA A 2 15.74 -1.20 14.48
N THR A 3 16.19 -0.31 13.58
CA THR A 3 15.51 0.96 13.29
C THR A 3 14.20 0.73 12.52
N GLU A 4 13.31 1.72 12.47
CA GLU A 4 12.05 1.60 11.70
C GLU A 4 12.32 1.30 10.22
N GLN A 5 13.32 1.96 9.62
CA GLN A 5 13.75 1.69 8.25
C GLN A 5 14.25 0.26 8.04
N GLN A 6 14.91 -0.32 9.04
CA GLN A 6 15.39 -1.70 9.01
C GLN A 6 14.25 -2.72 9.15
N ARG A 7 13.07 -2.30 9.61
CA ARG A 7 11.88 -3.15 9.74
C ARG A 7 10.98 -3.08 8.52
N ASP A 8 11.28 -2.24 7.54
CA ASP A 8 10.45 -2.05 6.35
C ASP A 8 10.26 -3.37 5.58
N GLY A 9 9.00 -3.77 5.38
CA GLY A 9 8.62 -5.08 4.83
C GLY A 9 8.65 -6.26 5.81
N HIS A 10 8.93 -6.05 7.10
CA HIS A 10 8.82 -7.11 8.12
C HIS A 10 7.37 -7.48 8.40
N LEU A 11 7.14 -8.73 8.79
CA LEU A 11 5.83 -9.18 9.25
C LEU A 11 5.59 -8.82 10.71
N ILE A 12 4.36 -8.43 11.01
CA ILE A 12 3.84 -8.10 12.33
C ILE A 12 2.74 -9.12 12.66
N PHE A 13 2.82 -9.74 13.83
CA PHE A 13 1.83 -10.71 14.29
C PHE A 13 1.15 -10.25 15.59
N TYR A 14 -0.13 -10.57 15.74
CA TYR A 14 -0.86 -10.42 16.99
C TYR A 14 -1.85 -11.57 17.22
N PRO A 15 -1.80 -12.28 18.38
CA PRO A 15 -0.66 -12.31 19.32
C PRO A 15 0.61 -12.76 18.59
N ALA A 16 1.80 -12.67 19.21
CA ALA A 16 3.10 -12.99 18.59
C ALA A 16 3.31 -14.49 18.21
N ASN A 17 2.22 -15.23 18.00
CA ASN A 17 2.23 -16.58 17.48
C ASN A 17 2.19 -16.55 15.96
N LEU A 18 2.81 -17.56 15.34
CA LEU A 18 2.72 -17.74 13.90
C LEU A 18 1.28 -18.02 13.44
N PRO A 19 0.94 -17.69 12.18
CA PRO A 19 -0.33 -18.07 11.57
C PRO A 19 -0.63 -19.56 11.79
N ALA A 20 -1.88 -19.87 12.15
CA ALA A 20 -2.30 -21.25 12.40
C ALA A 20 -2.51 -22.07 11.11
N GLY A 21 -2.37 -21.45 9.93
CA GLY A 21 -2.62 -22.07 8.63
C GLY A 21 -4.12 -22.15 8.31
N ARG A 22 -4.89 -21.14 8.71
CA ARG A 22 -6.34 -21.09 8.52
C ARG A 22 -6.70 -20.97 7.05
N GLU A 23 -7.91 -21.42 6.70
CA GLU A 23 -8.48 -21.29 5.35
C GLU A 23 -8.62 -19.83 4.89
N LYS A 24 -8.60 -18.87 5.83
CA LYS A 24 -8.66 -17.44 5.54
C LYS A 24 -7.48 -16.71 6.16
N LEU A 25 -6.81 -15.92 5.32
CA LEU A 25 -5.65 -15.09 5.69
C LEU A 25 -6.01 -13.63 5.50
N LEU A 26 -5.74 -12.80 6.51
CA LEU A 26 -5.85 -11.35 6.44
C LEU A 26 -4.44 -10.75 6.42
N LEU A 27 -4.12 -10.04 5.34
CA LEU A 27 -2.89 -9.29 5.18
C LEU A 27 -3.19 -7.80 5.34
N HIS A 28 -2.51 -7.15 6.27
CA HIS A 28 -2.71 -5.73 6.56
C HIS A 28 -1.50 -4.89 6.19
N VAL A 29 -1.74 -3.75 5.53
CA VAL A 29 -0.69 -2.76 5.23
C VAL A 29 -1.17 -1.39 5.63
N ASN A 30 -0.40 -0.73 6.48
CA ASN A 30 -0.74 0.59 6.99
C ASN A 30 -0.24 1.75 6.13
N GLY A 31 -0.83 2.92 6.38
CA GLY A 31 -0.43 4.17 5.77
C GLY A 31 0.89 4.74 6.32
N VAL A 32 1.20 5.94 5.84
CA VAL A 32 2.38 6.72 6.23
C VAL A 32 2.45 6.99 7.74
N THR A 33 3.66 7.23 8.25
CA THR A 33 3.96 7.76 9.59
C THR A 33 3.45 6.91 10.76
N SER A 34 3.10 5.66 10.51
CA SER A 34 2.74 4.72 11.55
C SER A 34 4.00 4.02 12.07
N SER A 35 4.41 4.30 13.31
CA SER A 35 5.48 3.52 13.95
C SER A 35 5.11 2.05 14.03
N TYR A 36 6.11 1.18 14.22
CA TYR A 36 5.89 -0.24 14.43
C TYR A 36 4.82 -0.53 15.49
N GLU A 37 4.84 0.19 16.62
CA GLU A 37 3.85 0.03 17.70
C GLU A 37 2.43 0.40 17.25
N ASN A 38 2.27 1.48 16.49
CA ASN A 38 0.98 1.85 15.93
C ASN A 38 0.49 0.80 14.92
N GLN A 39 1.39 0.27 14.08
CA GLN A 39 1.03 -0.78 13.13
C GLN A 39 0.65 -2.08 13.85
N GLN A 40 1.35 -2.44 14.93
CA GLN A 40 1.00 -3.58 15.76
C GLN A 40 -0.37 -3.42 16.43
N ARG A 41 -0.67 -2.23 16.97
CA ARG A 41 -1.98 -1.92 17.55
C ARG A 41 -3.10 -2.02 16.50
N ASP A 42 -2.86 -1.57 15.28
CA ASP A 42 -3.85 -1.65 14.21
C ASP A 42 -4.08 -3.11 13.77
N VAL A 43 -3.04 -3.94 13.74
CA VAL A 43 -3.14 -5.40 13.54
C VAL A 43 -3.95 -6.06 14.67
N GLU A 44 -3.68 -5.68 15.92
CA GLU A 44 -4.47 -6.12 17.08
C GLU A 44 -5.96 -5.76 16.92
N ALA A 45 -6.26 -4.53 16.51
CA ALA A 45 -7.65 -4.11 16.28
C ALA A 45 -8.35 -4.98 15.22
N LEU A 46 -7.66 -5.35 14.13
CA LEU A 46 -8.21 -6.24 13.10
C LEU A 46 -8.46 -7.67 13.60
N VAL A 47 -7.63 -8.17 14.51
CA VAL A 47 -7.88 -9.44 15.21
C VAL A 47 -9.15 -9.33 16.05
N TRP A 48 -9.32 -8.24 16.79
CA TRP A 48 -10.55 -7.99 17.57
C TRP A 48 -11.80 -7.86 16.69
N LEU A 49 -11.71 -7.16 15.56
CA LEU A 49 -12.82 -7.00 14.61
C LEU A 49 -13.23 -8.31 13.92
N SER A 50 -12.38 -9.34 13.97
CA SER A 50 -12.63 -10.63 13.35
C SER A 50 -12.89 -11.77 14.33
N LEU A 51 -13.05 -11.49 15.63
CA LEU A 51 -13.23 -12.54 16.65
C LEU A 51 -14.36 -13.53 16.37
N GLU A 52 -15.46 -13.08 15.79
CA GLU A 52 -16.60 -13.94 15.47
C GLU A 52 -16.27 -14.97 14.38
N ARG A 53 -15.32 -14.65 13.49
CA ARG A 53 -14.82 -15.52 12.42
C ARG A 53 -13.31 -15.31 12.25
N PRO A 54 -12.49 -15.91 13.11
CA PRO A 54 -11.11 -15.46 13.25
C PRO A 54 -10.21 -15.90 12.09
N PHE A 55 -9.38 -14.96 11.61
CA PHE A 55 -8.39 -15.11 10.53
C PHE A 55 -7.02 -15.40 11.11
N ASP A 56 -6.11 -15.86 10.25
CA ASP A 56 -4.70 -15.57 10.47
C ASP A 56 -4.45 -14.14 10.04
N VAL A 57 -4.01 -13.27 10.94
CA VAL A 57 -3.78 -11.85 10.65
C VAL A 57 -2.28 -11.58 10.64
N ILE A 58 -1.80 -11.01 9.53
CA ILE A 58 -0.40 -10.63 9.34
C ILE A 58 -0.35 -9.17 8.90
N GLY A 59 0.29 -8.32 9.70
CA GLY A 59 0.67 -6.98 9.27
C GLY A 59 1.97 -7.01 8.47
N ILE A 60 2.10 -6.11 7.50
CA ILE A 60 3.35 -5.87 6.78
C ILE A 60 3.78 -4.47 7.11
N HIS A 61 4.93 -4.35 7.78
CA HIS A 61 5.47 -3.08 8.23
C HIS A 61 5.82 -2.22 7.02
N ASN A 62 5.31 -0.99 7.02
CA ASN A 62 5.66 0.05 6.05
C ASN A 62 6.41 1.16 6.79
N GLY A 63 7.75 1.16 6.71
CA GLY A 63 8.65 1.90 7.60
C GLY A 63 9.28 3.14 6.96
N THR A 64 8.52 4.23 6.94
CA THR A 64 8.88 5.63 6.61
C THR A 64 9.91 6.31 7.52
N GLU A 65 11.10 6.78 7.09
CA GLU A 65 11.89 7.76 7.89
C GLU A 65 11.31 9.19 7.79
N GLY A 66 10.09 9.35 8.30
CA GLY A 66 9.44 10.64 8.51
C GLY A 66 8.55 11.12 7.36
N PHE A 67 7.54 11.92 7.73
CA PHE A 67 6.41 12.35 6.90
C PHE A 67 6.73 12.81 5.47
N ARG A 68 7.89 13.42 5.22
CA ARG A 68 8.27 13.88 3.88
C ARG A 68 8.70 12.75 2.97
N ALA A 69 9.39 11.74 3.49
CA ALA A 69 9.77 10.54 2.75
C ALA A 69 8.53 9.73 2.37
N ASP A 70 7.68 9.47 3.36
CA ASP A 70 6.33 8.91 3.24
C ASP A 70 5.46 9.57 2.15
N LEU A 71 5.41 10.90 2.14
CA LEU A 71 4.65 11.66 1.15
C LEU A 71 5.24 11.54 -0.25
N LEU A 72 6.58 11.57 -0.35
CA LEU A 72 7.26 11.34 -1.62
C LEU A 72 6.99 9.92 -2.14
N GLU A 73 7.05 8.90 -1.28
CA GLU A 73 6.77 7.51 -1.65
C GLU A 73 5.34 7.36 -2.15
N SER A 74 4.39 7.99 -1.46
CA SER A 74 2.99 8.00 -1.85
C SER A 74 2.79 8.62 -3.23
N LEU A 75 3.46 9.75 -3.52
CA LEU A 75 3.36 10.43 -4.81
C LEU A 75 4.04 9.63 -5.94
N LEU A 76 5.19 9.02 -5.68
CA LEU A 76 5.88 8.16 -6.64
C LEU A 76 5.10 6.88 -6.92
N GLY A 77 4.55 6.23 -5.89
CA GLY A 77 3.70 5.05 -6.05
C GLY A 77 2.42 5.37 -6.84
N LYS A 78 1.79 6.52 -6.58
CA LYS A 78 0.68 7.07 -7.39
C LYS A 78 1.03 7.22 -8.86
N ALA A 79 2.19 7.83 -9.13
CA ALA A 79 2.70 7.99 -10.47
C ALA A 79 2.93 6.65 -11.18
N GLU A 80 3.42 5.64 -10.45
CA GLU A 80 3.61 4.31 -11.00
C GLU A 80 2.28 3.62 -11.31
N LEU A 81 1.29 3.70 -10.41
CA LEU A 81 -0.06 3.19 -10.65
C LEU A 81 -0.68 3.78 -11.90
N PHE A 82 -0.51 5.09 -12.11
CA PHE A 82 -1.01 5.77 -13.30
C PHE A 82 -0.39 5.23 -14.60
N ARG A 83 0.90 4.87 -14.59
CA ARG A 83 1.58 4.24 -15.74
C ARG A 83 1.12 2.81 -16.02
N LEU A 84 0.55 2.15 -15.01
CA LEU A 84 0.01 0.80 -15.12
C LEU A 84 -1.42 0.77 -15.70
N TRP A 85 -2.02 1.94 -15.97
CA TRP A 85 -3.29 2.02 -16.67
C TRP A 85 -3.15 1.55 -18.13
N PRO A 86 -4.13 0.80 -18.68
CA PRO A 86 -4.03 0.24 -20.03
C PRO A 86 -3.63 1.25 -21.13
N GLU A 87 -4.14 2.48 -21.05
CA GLU A 87 -3.89 3.59 -21.97
C GLU A 87 -2.50 4.26 -21.82
N HIS A 88 -1.80 3.98 -20.71
CA HIS A 88 -0.50 4.57 -20.38
C HIS A 88 0.63 3.54 -20.32
N LEU A 89 0.32 2.26 -20.52
CA LEU A 89 1.29 1.19 -20.55
C LEU A 89 2.30 1.40 -21.69
N THR A 90 3.55 1.60 -21.31
CA THR A 90 4.69 1.63 -22.22
C THR A 90 5.45 0.31 -22.18
N PRO A 91 6.26 -0.02 -23.21
CA PRO A 91 7.18 -1.16 -23.14
C PRO A 91 8.07 -1.15 -21.89
N ASP A 92 8.56 0.03 -21.48
CA ASP A 92 9.41 0.17 -20.28
C ASP A 92 8.67 -0.20 -18.99
N THR A 93 7.43 0.29 -18.84
CA THR A 93 6.58 -0.07 -17.70
C THR A 93 6.30 -1.58 -17.67
N GLN A 94 6.01 -2.17 -18.84
CA GLN A 94 5.78 -3.62 -18.94
C GLN A 94 7.03 -4.45 -18.60
N ASN A 95 8.21 -4.00 -19.02
CA ASN A 95 9.49 -4.64 -18.69
C ASN A 95 9.79 -4.56 -17.19
N ARG A 96 9.52 -3.40 -16.55
CA ARG A 96 9.67 -3.25 -15.10
C ARG A 96 8.73 -4.18 -14.34
N LEU A 97 7.46 -4.23 -14.75
CA LEU A 97 6.47 -5.11 -14.14
C LEU A 97 6.84 -6.59 -14.31
N GLN A 98 7.39 -6.97 -15.47
CA GLN A 98 7.96 -8.31 -15.68
C GLN A 98 9.11 -8.59 -14.71
N GLY A 99 10.02 -7.64 -14.51
CA GLY A 99 11.11 -7.78 -13.54
C GLY A 99 10.62 -8.02 -12.11
N TYR A 100 9.53 -7.36 -11.69
CA TYR A 100 8.90 -7.67 -10.39
C TYR A 100 8.29 -9.07 -10.35
N ALA A 101 7.63 -9.50 -11.41
CA ALA A 101 7.06 -10.85 -11.49
C ALA A 101 8.15 -11.94 -11.43
N ASP A 102 9.27 -11.73 -12.13
CA ASP A 102 10.41 -12.66 -12.11
C ASP A 102 11.07 -12.72 -10.73
N LEU A 103 11.11 -11.60 -10.00
CA LEU A 103 11.58 -11.57 -8.61
C LEU A 103 10.60 -12.25 -7.66
N LEU A 104 9.30 -12.03 -7.84
CA LEU A 104 8.27 -12.69 -7.06
C LEU A 104 8.37 -14.22 -7.20
N ASP A 105 8.59 -14.72 -8.42
CA ASP A 105 8.82 -16.14 -8.68
C ASP A 105 9.97 -16.69 -7.84
N ARG A 106 11.13 -16.03 -7.87
CA ARG A 106 12.31 -16.41 -7.08
C ARG A 106 12.06 -16.33 -5.58
N LEU A 107 11.49 -15.24 -5.09
CA LEU A 107 11.17 -15.06 -3.68
C LEU A 107 10.17 -16.10 -3.18
N SER A 108 9.21 -16.51 -4.01
CA SER A 108 8.21 -17.52 -3.65
C SER A 108 8.80 -18.91 -3.44
N SER A 109 9.96 -19.20 -4.07
CA SER A 109 10.70 -20.46 -3.87
C SER A 109 11.50 -20.50 -2.57
N LEU A 110 11.65 -19.36 -1.87
CA LEU A 110 12.40 -19.25 -0.63
C LEU A 110 11.50 -19.27 0.60
N GLU A 111 12.00 -19.90 1.66
CA GLU A 111 11.44 -19.74 3.00
C GLU A 111 11.96 -18.42 3.60
N LEU A 112 11.17 -17.35 3.43
CA LEU A 112 11.47 -16.02 3.98
C LEU A 112 11.10 -15.96 5.46
N SER A 113 12.05 -15.61 6.32
CA SER A 113 11.76 -15.33 7.72
C SER A 113 10.81 -14.12 7.87
N PRO A 114 10.04 -14.02 8.96
CA PRO A 114 9.18 -12.86 9.22
C PRO A 114 9.91 -11.50 9.22
N ASP A 115 11.17 -11.50 9.62
CA ASP A 115 12.06 -10.35 9.73
C ASP A 115 13.08 -10.27 8.58
N ALA A 116 12.83 -10.97 7.47
CA ALA A 116 13.73 -10.94 6.32
C ALA A 116 13.74 -9.55 5.67
N ASP A 117 14.93 -8.94 5.54
CA ASP A 117 15.13 -7.79 4.66
C ASP A 117 15.02 -8.28 3.20
N ILE A 118 13.86 -8.03 2.60
CA ILE A 118 13.56 -8.41 1.21
C ILE A 118 14.62 -7.88 0.24
N LEU A 119 15.19 -6.68 0.47
CA LEU A 119 16.23 -6.17 -0.43
C LEU A 119 17.50 -7.00 -0.33
N GLN A 120 17.95 -7.31 0.88
CA GLN A 120 19.14 -8.14 1.07
C GLN A 120 18.96 -9.53 0.43
N VAL A 121 17.77 -10.11 0.55
CA VAL A 121 17.45 -11.39 -0.11
C VAL A 121 17.49 -11.26 -1.63
N VAL A 122 16.88 -10.21 -2.20
CA VAL A 122 16.88 -9.95 -3.65
C VAL A 122 18.29 -9.71 -4.19
N GLU A 123 19.14 -9.00 -3.44
CA GLU A 123 20.56 -8.81 -3.81
C GLU A 123 21.33 -10.14 -3.84
N GLY A 124 21.08 -11.02 -2.86
CA GLY A 124 21.67 -12.36 -2.80
C GLY A 124 21.22 -13.29 -3.92
N LEU A 125 20.04 -13.07 -4.50
CA LEU A 125 19.50 -13.83 -5.64
C LEU A 125 20.11 -13.45 -7.00
N ARG A 126 21.02 -12.47 -7.03
CA ARG A 126 21.75 -12.10 -8.25
C ARG A 126 22.77 -13.20 -8.57
N PRO A 127 22.86 -13.68 -9.83
CA PRO A 127 23.94 -14.57 -10.22
C PRO A 127 25.28 -13.89 -9.91
N SER A 128 26.20 -14.60 -9.27
CA SER A 128 27.59 -14.17 -9.01
C SER A 128 28.39 -14.10 -10.32
N SER A 129 27.93 -13.29 -11.27
CA SER A 129 28.78 -12.83 -12.36
C SER A 129 29.53 -11.62 -11.83
N PRO A 130 30.86 -11.51 -12.01
CA PRO A 130 31.57 -10.29 -11.68
C PRO A 130 31.01 -9.22 -12.62
N LEU A 131 30.04 -8.44 -12.12
CA LEU A 131 29.72 -7.16 -12.70
C LEU A 131 30.99 -6.33 -12.52
N THR A 132 31.83 -6.36 -13.56
CA THR A 132 32.50 -5.14 -13.97
C THR A 132 31.49 -4.03 -13.78
N THR A 133 31.89 -3.06 -12.96
CA THR A 133 31.37 -1.70 -12.89
C THR A 133 31.46 -1.05 -14.27
N THR A 134 30.84 -1.65 -15.27
CA THR A 134 30.42 -0.98 -16.49
C THR A 134 29.22 -0.16 -16.07
N THR A 135 29.53 1.08 -15.72
CA THR A 135 28.82 2.29 -16.09
C THR A 135 27.34 2.05 -16.39
N PRO A 136 26.38 2.66 -15.65
CA PRO A 136 24.97 2.49 -15.95
C PRO A 136 24.80 2.77 -17.44
N ALA A 137 24.33 1.75 -18.17
CA ALA A 137 24.16 1.87 -19.61
C ALA A 137 23.36 3.15 -19.84
N LYS A 138 24.00 4.10 -20.52
CA LYS A 138 23.38 5.30 -21.11
C LYS A 138 22.41 4.85 -22.22
N ASN A 139 21.48 3.97 -21.90
CA ASN A 139 20.20 3.99 -22.56
C ASN A 139 19.44 5.01 -21.75
N SER A 140 19.27 6.18 -22.35
CA SER A 140 18.35 7.21 -21.92
C SER A 140 17.01 6.57 -21.56
N PHE A 141 16.86 6.17 -20.31
CA PHE A 141 15.56 6.14 -19.67
C PHE A 141 15.06 7.56 -19.84
N ASN A 142 14.08 7.75 -20.73
CA ASN A 142 13.21 8.90 -20.66
C ASN A 142 12.42 8.74 -19.36
N LEU A 143 13.10 8.93 -18.22
CA LEU A 143 12.47 9.24 -16.97
C LEU A 143 11.63 10.47 -17.28
N LEU A 144 10.31 10.30 -17.29
CA LEU A 144 9.37 11.41 -17.36
C LEU A 144 9.52 12.37 -16.16
N PHE A 145 10.51 12.18 -15.29
CA PHE A 145 10.83 12.97 -14.12
C PHE A 145 12.19 13.64 -14.30
N ASP A 146 12.21 14.97 -14.23
CA ASP A 146 13.47 15.71 -14.12
C ASP A 146 14.05 15.53 -12.72
N LEU A 147 15.04 14.66 -12.60
CA LEU A 147 15.79 14.39 -11.38
C LEU A 147 16.48 15.65 -10.85
N GLU A 148 16.89 16.58 -11.71
CA GLU A 148 17.49 17.84 -11.28
C GLU A 148 16.47 18.71 -10.52
N LEU A 149 15.19 18.58 -10.84
CA LEU A 149 14.14 19.36 -10.19
C LEU A 149 13.73 18.75 -8.84
N ILE A 150 13.72 17.42 -8.73
CA ILE A 150 13.57 16.71 -7.45
C ILE A 150 14.77 17.01 -6.53
N ARG A 151 15.99 17.03 -7.08
CA ARG A 151 17.22 17.39 -6.35
C ARG A 151 17.21 18.82 -5.79
N ARG A 152 16.45 19.72 -6.41
CA ARG A 152 16.26 21.11 -5.95
C ARG A 152 15.23 21.24 -4.84
N LEU A 153 14.51 20.17 -4.48
CA LEU A 153 13.56 20.22 -3.37
C LEU A 153 14.33 20.34 -2.03
N PRO A 154 13.99 21.30 -1.16
CA PRO A 154 14.78 21.63 0.04
C PRO A 154 15.01 20.49 1.04
N PHE A 155 14.20 19.43 1.01
CA PHE A 155 14.36 18.26 1.87
C PHE A 155 15.23 17.17 1.22
N VAL A 156 15.24 17.06 -0.12
CA VAL A 156 16.18 16.19 -0.86
C VAL A 156 17.61 16.69 -0.66
N GLN A 157 17.80 18.00 -0.50
CA GLN A 157 19.09 18.57 -0.10
C GLN A 157 19.53 18.21 1.34
N LYS A 158 18.61 17.68 2.17
CA LYS A 158 18.91 17.18 3.52
C LYS A 158 19.09 15.66 3.58
N MET A 159 18.63 14.95 2.55
CA MET A 159 18.86 13.53 2.33
C MET A 159 20.23 13.37 1.65
N GLY A 160 21.07 12.47 2.15
CA GLY A 160 22.35 12.16 1.54
C GLY A 160 22.16 11.68 0.09
N TRP A 161 23.12 11.99 -0.78
CA TRP A 161 23.05 11.57 -2.19
C TRP A 161 22.89 10.04 -2.33
N THR A 162 23.56 9.28 -1.48
CA THR A 162 23.43 7.82 -1.39
C THR A 162 22.05 7.36 -0.93
N GLU A 163 21.38 8.10 -0.04
CA GLU A 163 20.03 7.78 0.44
C GLU A 163 18.99 8.08 -0.65
N PHE A 164 19.17 9.20 -1.35
CA PHE A 164 18.35 9.57 -2.51
C PHE A 164 18.50 8.59 -3.68
N GLU A 165 19.74 8.22 -4.02
CA GLU A 165 20.02 7.20 -5.04
C GLU A 165 19.57 5.81 -4.57
N ALA A 166 19.73 5.45 -3.30
CA ALA A 166 19.23 4.17 -2.78
C ALA A 166 17.69 4.09 -2.85
N TYR A 167 17.02 5.20 -2.60
CA TYR A 167 15.58 5.34 -2.64
C TYR A 167 15.00 5.37 -4.07
N PHE A 168 15.65 6.08 -5.01
CA PHE A 168 15.22 6.14 -6.43
C PHE A 168 15.74 4.99 -7.29
N TYR A 169 16.92 4.44 -6.97
CA TYR A 169 17.67 3.49 -7.81
C TYR A 169 18.18 2.25 -7.07
N GLY A 170 18.29 2.28 -5.74
CA GLY A 170 18.88 1.18 -4.95
C GLY A 170 17.92 0.02 -4.66
N ALA A 171 16.62 0.27 -4.52
CA ALA A 171 15.63 -0.80 -4.51
C ALA A 171 15.38 -1.21 -5.97
N TYR A 172 16.11 -2.22 -6.44
CA TYR A 172 15.84 -2.79 -7.77
C TYR A 172 14.69 -3.81 -7.69
N PRO A 173 13.72 -3.75 -8.62
CA PRO A 173 13.53 -2.71 -9.63
C PRO A 173 13.07 -1.40 -9.00
N ALA A 174 13.57 -0.29 -9.54
CA ALA A 174 13.29 1.06 -9.07
C ALA A 174 11.78 1.27 -8.87
N GLY A 175 11.37 1.46 -7.61
CA GLY A 175 9.98 1.74 -7.23
C GLY A 175 9.15 0.58 -6.69
N ALA A 176 9.71 -0.62 -6.45
CA ALA A 176 9.02 -1.59 -5.57
C ALA A 176 9.55 -1.48 -4.14
N PRO A 177 8.77 -0.91 -3.22
CA PRO A 177 9.17 -0.86 -1.82
C PRO A 177 9.17 -2.29 -1.23
N ARG A 178 10.02 -2.53 -0.22
CA ARG A 178 10.06 -3.78 0.55
C ARG A 178 8.66 -4.28 0.94
N PRO A 179 7.74 -3.43 1.44
CA PRO A 179 6.38 -3.85 1.77
C PRO A 179 5.56 -4.31 0.56
N THR A 180 5.76 -3.74 -0.64
CA THR A 180 5.04 -4.18 -1.86
C THR A 180 5.47 -5.59 -2.26
N LEU A 181 6.78 -5.86 -2.31
CA LEU A 181 7.28 -7.20 -2.65
C LEU A 181 6.93 -8.21 -1.56
N ARG A 182 7.02 -7.81 -0.28
CA ARG A 182 6.57 -8.66 0.82
C ARG A 182 5.09 -9.01 0.69
N LEU A 183 4.24 -8.01 0.47
CA LEU A 183 2.80 -8.23 0.29
C LEU A 183 2.52 -9.17 -0.88
N ALA A 184 3.15 -8.95 -2.03
CA ALA A 184 2.98 -9.83 -3.19
C ALA A 184 3.40 -11.28 -2.87
N CYS A 185 4.49 -11.48 -2.13
CA CYS A 185 4.94 -12.80 -1.69
C CYS A 185 3.93 -13.47 -0.76
N GLU A 186 3.44 -12.77 0.27
CA GLU A 186 2.49 -13.35 1.22
C GLU A 186 1.12 -13.65 0.58
N ILE A 187 0.66 -12.82 -0.36
CA ILE A 187 -0.54 -13.12 -1.16
C ILE A 187 -0.32 -14.39 -1.99
N LEU A 188 0.80 -14.49 -2.71
CA LEU A 188 1.11 -15.64 -3.55
C LEU A 188 1.19 -16.93 -2.71
N LYS A 189 1.88 -16.89 -1.57
CA LYS A 189 1.96 -18.02 -0.63
C LYS A 189 0.58 -18.43 -0.13
N GLY A 190 -0.25 -17.48 0.28
CA GLY A 190 -1.62 -17.76 0.70
C GLY A 190 -2.47 -18.41 -0.40
N ILE A 191 -2.33 -17.95 -1.65
CA ILE A 191 -3.02 -18.59 -2.79
C ILE A 191 -2.52 -20.02 -3.01
N GLN A 192 -1.21 -20.27 -2.90
CA GLN A 192 -0.60 -21.59 -3.07
C GLN A 192 -1.05 -22.58 -2.00
N THR A 193 -1.28 -22.12 -0.76
CA THR A 193 -1.84 -22.95 0.32
C THR A 193 -3.37 -23.11 0.23
N GLY A 194 -4.00 -22.48 -0.77
CA GLY A 194 -5.44 -22.58 -1.04
C GLY A 194 -6.31 -21.60 -0.25
N ALA A 195 -5.71 -20.72 0.56
CA ALA A 195 -6.41 -19.79 1.42
C ALA A 195 -7.20 -18.72 0.63
N GLU A 196 -8.29 -18.26 1.23
CA GLU A 196 -8.99 -17.03 0.85
C GLU A 196 -8.28 -15.84 1.49
N ILE A 197 -7.87 -14.86 0.68
CA ILE A 197 -6.99 -13.77 1.09
C ILE A 197 -7.78 -12.48 1.20
N PHE A 198 -7.73 -11.86 2.37
CA PHE A 198 -8.26 -10.53 2.64
C PHE A 198 -7.09 -9.57 2.74
N VAL A 199 -6.94 -8.67 1.78
CA VAL A 199 -5.99 -7.56 1.89
C VAL A 199 -6.74 -6.37 2.46
N VAL A 200 -6.33 -5.93 3.65
CA VAL A 200 -6.89 -4.74 4.30
C VAL A 200 -5.82 -3.67 4.28
N ALA A 201 -6.10 -2.49 3.74
CA ALA A 201 -5.06 -1.46 3.63
C ALA A 201 -5.56 -0.04 3.88
N HIS A 202 -4.68 0.76 4.48
CA HIS A 202 -4.95 2.16 4.83
C HIS A 202 -4.11 3.12 4.00
N SER A 203 -4.71 4.18 3.47
CA SER A 203 -3.94 5.30 2.90
C SER A 203 -2.84 4.83 1.92
N GLN A 204 -1.56 5.16 2.14
CA GLN A 204 -0.43 4.66 1.32
C GLN A 204 -0.36 3.13 1.22
N GLY A 205 -0.78 2.39 2.24
CA GLY A 205 -0.92 0.93 2.16
C GLY A 205 -1.79 0.47 1.00
N MET A 206 -2.78 1.27 0.58
CA MET A 206 -3.59 0.97 -0.61
C MET A 206 -2.81 1.15 -1.92
N ILE A 207 -1.84 2.07 -1.97
CA ILE A 207 -0.92 2.22 -3.11
C ILE A 207 -0.02 1.00 -3.19
N ILE A 208 0.56 0.58 -2.05
CA ILE A 208 1.39 -0.62 -1.92
C ILE A 208 0.62 -1.86 -2.39
N ALA A 209 -0.62 -2.03 -1.91
CA ALA A 209 -1.49 -3.13 -2.31
C ALA A 209 -1.81 -3.12 -3.81
N ALA A 210 -2.18 -1.96 -4.36
CA ALA A 210 -2.48 -1.84 -5.78
C ALA A 210 -1.29 -2.23 -6.66
N ILE A 211 -0.07 -1.79 -6.32
CA ILE A 211 1.15 -2.18 -7.05
C ILE A 211 1.40 -3.69 -6.91
N ALA A 212 1.28 -4.26 -5.70
CA ALA A 212 1.44 -5.70 -5.47
C ALA A 212 0.46 -6.52 -6.31
N PHE A 213 -0.77 -6.06 -6.48
CA PHE A 213 -1.76 -6.72 -7.34
C PHE A 213 -1.39 -6.68 -8.83
N HIS A 214 -0.81 -5.59 -9.33
CA HIS A 214 -0.30 -5.55 -10.70
C HIS A 214 0.88 -6.51 -10.90
N ILE A 215 1.76 -6.65 -9.90
CA ILE A 215 2.85 -7.64 -9.91
C ILE A 215 2.25 -9.05 -10.01
N LEU A 216 1.25 -9.37 -9.19
CA LEU A 216 0.55 -10.66 -9.24
C LEU A 216 -0.15 -10.89 -10.58
N GLN A 217 -0.83 -9.88 -11.13
CA GLN A 217 -1.45 -9.98 -12.45
C GLN A 217 -0.40 -10.34 -13.52
N LYS A 218 0.77 -9.71 -13.47
CA LYS A 218 1.86 -10.00 -14.39
C LYS A 218 2.44 -11.40 -14.19
N PHE A 219 2.60 -11.82 -12.94
CA PHE A 219 3.08 -13.15 -12.56
C PHE A 219 2.15 -14.28 -13.03
N PHE A 220 0.84 -14.17 -12.79
CA PHE A 220 -0.14 -15.17 -13.22
C PHE A 220 -0.45 -15.11 -14.74
N GLY A 221 -0.07 -14.04 -15.42
CA GLY A 221 -0.27 -13.86 -16.85
C GLY A 221 -1.75 -13.89 -17.23
N SER A 222 -2.15 -14.85 -18.08
CA SER A 222 -3.53 -14.98 -18.55
C SER A 222 -4.46 -15.70 -17.57
N TYR A 223 -3.93 -16.34 -16.54
CA TYR A 223 -4.75 -16.98 -15.51
C TYR A 223 -5.40 -15.89 -14.64
N THR A 224 -6.72 -15.86 -14.56
CA THR A 224 -7.48 -14.87 -13.78
C THR A 224 -8.09 -15.44 -12.50
N GLY A 225 -8.04 -16.76 -12.31
CA GLY A 225 -8.64 -17.43 -11.15
C GLY A 225 -8.06 -16.99 -9.81
N TRP A 226 -6.83 -16.47 -9.79
CA TRP A 226 -6.19 -15.90 -8.59
C TRP A 226 -6.98 -14.72 -8.01
N ALA A 227 -7.61 -13.89 -8.85
CA ALA A 227 -8.34 -12.72 -8.38
C ALA A 227 -9.58 -13.10 -7.57
N ASN A 228 -10.18 -14.27 -7.83
CA ASN A 228 -11.34 -14.76 -7.07
C ASN A 228 -10.97 -15.22 -5.64
N LYS A 229 -9.68 -15.38 -5.36
CA LYS A 229 -9.16 -15.74 -4.03
C LYS A 229 -8.80 -14.51 -3.20
N ILE A 230 -8.86 -13.31 -3.76
CA ILE A 230 -8.45 -12.07 -3.10
C ILE A 230 -9.66 -11.17 -2.92
N HIS A 231 -9.80 -10.62 -1.71
CA HIS A 231 -10.75 -9.58 -1.36
C HIS A 231 -9.99 -8.37 -0.83
N PHE A 232 -10.20 -7.20 -1.43
CA PHE A 232 -9.48 -5.99 -1.06
C PHE A 232 -10.41 -5.01 -0.34
N ILE A 233 -10.06 -4.67 0.90
CA ILE A 233 -10.78 -3.72 1.74
C ILE A 233 -9.84 -2.54 2.01
N GLY A 234 -10.07 -1.45 1.30
CA GLY A 234 -9.34 -0.21 1.52
C GLY A 234 -10.06 0.69 2.50
N TYR A 235 -9.36 1.39 3.38
CA TYR A 235 -9.94 2.49 4.16
C TYR A 235 -9.05 3.75 4.09
N GLY A 236 -9.66 4.93 4.15
CA GLY A 236 -8.98 6.19 3.84
C GLY A 236 -8.37 6.19 2.42
N PRO A 237 -9.19 5.98 1.37
CA PRO A 237 -8.67 5.71 0.03
C PRO A 237 -7.93 6.89 -0.57
N VAL A 238 -6.65 6.67 -0.86
CA VAL A 238 -5.83 7.56 -1.67
C VAL A 238 -5.71 7.09 -3.11
N ILE A 239 -6.26 5.93 -3.49
CA ILE A 239 -6.27 5.41 -4.88
C ILE A 239 -7.68 5.45 -5.50
N LEU A 240 -7.78 5.11 -6.78
CA LEU A 240 -9.01 4.91 -7.53
C LEU A 240 -9.18 3.43 -7.91
N PHE A 241 -10.40 3.00 -8.23
CA PHE A 241 -10.61 1.67 -8.82
C PHE A 241 -9.85 1.46 -10.13
N ALA A 242 -9.62 2.52 -10.90
CA ALA A 242 -8.84 2.47 -12.13
C ALA A 242 -7.38 2.06 -11.88
N ASP A 243 -6.84 2.38 -10.70
CA ASP A 243 -5.48 2.03 -10.29
C ASP A 243 -5.32 0.52 -10.01
N LEU A 244 -6.42 -0.22 -9.87
CA LEU A 244 -6.41 -1.67 -9.62
C LEU A 244 -6.47 -2.47 -10.93
N PRO A 245 -5.87 -3.68 -10.97
CA PRO A 245 -6.12 -4.67 -12.00
C PRO A 245 -7.63 -4.86 -12.26
N PRO A 246 -8.08 -4.93 -13.53
CA PRO A 246 -9.50 -5.07 -13.85
C PRO A 246 -10.20 -6.22 -13.10
N ALA A 247 -9.51 -7.34 -12.92
CA ALA A 247 -10.03 -8.54 -12.25
C ALA A 247 -10.31 -8.33 -10.74
N LEU A 248 -9.65 -7.38 -10.08
CA LEU A 248 -9.84 -7.10 -8.65
C LEU A 248 -10.83 -5.98 -8.37
N ARG A 249 -11.23 -5.19 -9.37
CA ARG A 249 -12.13 -4.04 -9.16
C ARG A 249 -13.45 -4.46 -8.53
N THR A 250 -14.01 -5.59 -8.95
CA THR A 250 -15.25 -6.18 -8.38
C THR A 250 -15.00 -6.95 -7.08
N GLN A 251 -13.75 -7.22 -6.72
CA GLN A 251 -13.35 -7.83 -5.45
C GLN A 251 -12.85 -6.79 -4.46
N THR A 252 -13.23 -5.52 -4.64
CA THR A 252 -12.75 -4.40 -3.82
C THR A 252 -13.91 -3.63 -3.20
N VAL A 253 -13.76 -3.23 -1.94
CA VAL A 253 -14.58 -2.21 -1.28
C VAL A 253 -13.66 -1.16 -0.68
N MET A 254 -13.99 0.13 -0.85
CA MET A 254 -13.23 1.24 -0.26
C MET A 254 -14.11 1.98 0.75
N VAL A 255 -13.65 2.15 1.98
CA VAL A 255 -14.37 2.84 3.06
C VAL A 255 -13.73 4.21 3.28
N GLN A 256 -14.53 5.27 3.25
CA GLN A 256 -14.08 6.62 3.49
C GLN A 256 -14.97 7.31 4.52
N HIS A 257 -14.39 7.95 5.52
CA HIS A 257 -15.10 8.89 6.38
C HIS A 257 -15.40 10.19 5.60
N ARG A 258 -16.61 10.75 5.77
CA ARG A 258 -17.04 11.93 5.00
C ARG A 258 -16.08 13.11 5.11
N HIS A 259 -15.51 13.33 6.28
CA HIS A 259 -14.56 14.42 6.57
C HIS A 259 -13.09 14.05 6.37
N ASP A 260 -12.80 12.90 5.75
CA ASP A 260 -11.43 12.55 5.38
C ASP A 260 -10.96 13.34 4.15
N LEU A 261 -10.42 14.53 4.42
CA LEU A 261 -9.89 15.45 3.41
C LEU A 261 -8.66 14.90 2.68
N VAL A 262 -7.89 14.02 3.31
CA VAL A 262 -6.70 13.40 2.68
C VAL A 262 -7.16 12.42 1.61
N ALA A 263 -8.14 11.57 1.93
CA ALA A 263 -8.74 10.66 0.96
C ALA A 263 -9.41 11.43 -0.18
N GLU A 264 -10.08 12.54 0.10
CA GLU A 264 -10.69 13.40 -0.94
C GLU A 264 -9.63 14.03 -1.86
N SER A 265 -8.58 14.62 -1.27
CA SER A 265 -7.55 15.36 -2.01
C SER A 265 -6.64 14.44 -2.82
N LEU A 266 -6.15 13.35 -2.22
CA LEU A 266 -5.15 12.48 -2.86
C LEU A 266 -5.77 11.49 -3.84
N SER A 267 -7.00 10.99 -3.60
CA SER A 267 -7.65 10.07 -4.56
C SER A 267 -7.95 10.72 -5.91
N ASN A 268 -8.20 12.04 -5.94
CA ASN A 268 -8.64 12.77 -7.13
C ASN A 268 -7.51 13.36 -8.00
N ILE A 269 -6.24 13.07 -7.70
CA ILE A 269 -5.10 13.47 -8.53
C ILE A 269 -5.18 12.69 -9.87
N ARG A 270 -5.94 13.22 -10.86
CA ARG A 270 -6.27 12.59 -12.16
C ARG A 270 -5.76 13.32 -13.41
N ASN A 271 -5.45 14.61 -13.35
CA ASN A 271 -5.30 15.40 -14.58
C ASN A 271 -3.88 15.37 -15.14
N LEU A 272 -3.67 14.79 -16.32
CA LEU A 272 -2.38 14.76 -17.04
C LEU A 272 -1.77 16.13 -17.40
N GLY A 273 -2.55 17.22 -17.38
CA GLY A 273 -1.99 18.59 -17.39
C GLY A 273 -1.17 18.91 -16.13
N ILE A 274 -1.20 18.01 -15.16
CA ILE A 274 -0.48 18.09 -13.90
C ILE A 274 0.93 17.54 -14.01
N TRP A 275 1.46 16.97 -15.10
CA TRP A 275 2.85 16.48 -14.99
C TRP A 275 3.90 17.60 -14.77
N ASN A 276 3.74 18.74 -15.45
CA ASN A 276 4.45 19.99 -15.13
C ASN A 276 3.95 20.64 -13.82
N ASN A 277 2.69 20.40 -13.43
CA ASN A 277 2.22 20.77 -12.11
C ASN A 277 2.59 19.76 -11.03
N LEU A 278 3.18 18.60 -11.31
CA LEU A 278 3.45 17.56 -10.32
C LEU A 278 4.77 17.92 -9.70
N GLN A 279 5.72 18.40 -10.49
CA GLN A 279 6.88 19.11 -9.96
C GLN A 279 6.48 20.32 -9.10
N THR A 280 5.53 21.13 -9.57
CA THR A 280 5.02 22.29 -8.82
C THR A 280 4.17 21.88 -7.62
N GLN A 281 3.44 20.77 -7.67
CA GLN A 281 2.56 20.26 -6.61
C GLN A 281 3.36 19.44 -5.61
N ILE A 282 4.30 18.61 -6.02
CA ILE A 282 5.35 17.99 -5.18
C ILE A 282 6.07 19.12 -4.45
N LYS A 283 6.55 20.15 -5.18
CA LYS A 283 7.17 21.32 -4.56
C LYS A 283 6.22 22.03 -3.59
N ASN A 284 5.00 22.37 -3.99
CA ASN A 284 4.02 23.07 -3.14
C ASN A 284 3.58 22.22 -1.94
N VAL A 285 3.37 20.92 -2.11
CA VAL A 285 2.95 19.96 -1.08
C VAL A 285 4.11 19.73 -0.10
N LEU A 286 5.35 19.76 -0.57
CA LEU A 286 6.54 19.63 0.28
C LEU A 286 6.89 20.94 0.98
N GLU A 287 6.73 22.08 0.31
CA GLU A 287 6.84 23.43 0.89
C GLU A 287 5.73 23.69 1.92
N ASN A 288 4.53 23.13 1.72
CA ASN A 288 3.42 23.18 2.68
C ASN A 288 3.29 21.91 3.52
N SER A 289 4.27 21.00 3.50
CA SER A 289 4.17 19.71 4.20
C SER A 289 3.97 19.87 5.69
N ASP A 290 4.53 20.92 6.29
CA ASP A 290 4.34 21.22 7.71
C ASP A 290 2.90 21.69 8.01
N ASN A 291 2.25 22.40 7.08
CA ASN A 291 0.83 22.78 7.21
C ASN A 291 -0.07 21.57 6.95
N LEU A 292 0.27 20.72 5.98
CA LEU A 292 -0.45 19.50 5.68
C LEU A 292 -0.35 18.50 6.85
N PHE A 293 0.81 18.41 7.48
CA PHE A 293 1.04 17.65 8.72
C PHE A 293 0.21 18.20 9.88
N ARG A 294 0.18 19.54 10.07
CA ARG A 294 -0.70 20.17 11.06
C ARG A 294 -2.17 19.87 10.79
N SER A 295 -2.61 19.92 9.53
CA SER A 295 -3.98 19.58 9.15
C SER A 295 -4.29 18.10 9.37
N ILE A 296 -3.39 17.18 9.01
CA ILE A 296 -3.54 15.73 9.28
C ILE A 296 -3.66 15.44 10.78
N ASN A 297 -2.86 16.13 11.59
CA ASN A 297 -2.89 15.97 13.04
C ASN A 297 -4.13 16.61 13.70
N ASN A 298 -4.61 17.74 13.16
CA ASN A 298 -5.74 18.48 13.75
C ASN A 298 -7.11 17.98 13.24
N ASP A 299 -7.16 17.36 12.06
CA ASP A 299 -8.37 16.86 11.38
C ASP A 299 -8.24 15.35 11.08
N SER A 300 -7.89 14.58 12.12
CA SER A 300 -7.40 13.20 12.00
C SER A 300 -8.47 12.14 11.60
N HIS A 301 -9.51 12.56 10.88
CA HIS A 301 -10.49 11.68 10.26
C HIS A 301 -9.87 10.70 9.26
N HIS A 302 -8.63 10.96 8.83
CA HIS A 302 -7.84 10.05 8.02
C HIS A 302 -7.13 8.95 8.82
N SER A 303 -7.05 9.02 10.15
CA SER A 303 -6.23 8.08 10.94
C SER A 303 -6.79 6.65 10.91
N ALA A 304 -5.90 5.65 10.87
CA ALA A 304 -6.30 4.24 11.02
C ALA A 304 -7.03 4.00 12.36
N THR A 305 -6.60 4.70 13.41
CA THR A 305 -7.26 4.72 14.72
C THR A 305 -8.76 5.02 14.63
N LEU A 306 -9.17 6.00 13.82
CA LEU A 306 -10.58 6.30 13.62
C LEU A 306 -11.29 5.17 12.87
N TYR A 307 -10.77 4.78 11.71
CA TYR A 307 -11.42 3.78 10.86
C TYR A 307 -11.59 2.41 11.56
N LEU A 308 -10.66 2.05 12.43
CA LEU A 308 -10.68 0.81 13.22
C LEU A 308 -11.46 0.97 14.54
N GLY A 309 -12.10 2.12 14.79
CA GLY A 309 -13.00 2.31 15.94
C GLY A 309 -12.30 2.51 17.28
N MET A 310 -11.01 2.87 17.28
CA MET A 310 -10.20 3.00 18.49
C MET A 310 -10.28 4.38 19.15
N THR A 311 -10.99 5.34 18.54
CA THR A 311 -11.15 6.70 19.09
C THR A 311 -12.34 6.85 20.03
N GLY A 312 -13.27 5.88 20.05
CA GLY A 312 -14.55 5.99 20.77
C GLY A 312 -15.55 6.97 20.15
N LEU A 313 -15.29 7.48 18.94
CA LEU A 313 -16.22 8.33 18.20
C LEU A 313 -17.25 7.46 17.47
N PRO A 314 -18.55 7.84 17.44
CA PRO A 314 -19.59 7.04 16.77
C PRO A 314 -19.31 6.83 15.27
N SER A 315 -18.76 7.83 14.59
CA SER A 315 -18.31 7.70 13.20
C SER A 315 -17.21 6.64 13.02
N GLY A 316 -16.27 6.54 13.95
CA GLY A 316 -15.23 5.50 13.98
C GLY A 316 -15.81 4.12 14.24
N GLU A 317 -16.77 3.99 15.15
CA GLU A 317 -17.47 2.73 15.42
C GLU A 317 -18.23 2.23 14.18
N ARG A 318 -18.87 3.13 13.43
CA ARG A 318 -19.55 2.78 12.17
C ARG A 318 -18.56 2.28 11.12
N CYS A 319 -17.41 2.94 10.96
CA CYS A 319 -16.33 2.47 10.08
C CYS A 319 -15.86 1.07 10.49
N ALA A 320 -15.57 0.87 11.78
CA ALA A 320 -15.08 -0.40 12.31
C ALA A 320 -16.09 -1.53 12.13
N LYS A 321 -17.39 -1.25 12.35
CA LYS A 321 -18.48 -2.20 12.12
C LYS A 321 -18.58 -2.58 10.64
N LEU A 322 -18.45 -1.62 9.73
CA LEU A 322 -18.44 -1.91 8.30
C LEU A 322 -17.23 -2.77 7.91
N ILE A 323 -16.03 -2.44 8.40
CA ILE A 323 -14.82 -3.24 8.16
C ILE A 323 -15.00 -4.66 8.73
N SER A 324 -15.53 -4.81 9.94
CA SER A 324 -15.83 -6.10 10.57
C SER A 324 -16.81 -6.93 9.73
N LEU A 325 -17.89 -6.33 9.21
CA LEU A 325 -18.81 -7.01 8.29
C LEU A 325 -18.10 -7.43 7.00
N LEU A 326 -17.28 -6.56 6.41
CA LEU A 326 -16.54 -6.86 5.19
C LEU A 326 -15.54 -8.00 5.38
N ILE A 327 -14.86 -8.10 6.53
CA ILE A 327 -13.93 -9.22 6.76
C ILE A 327 -14.68 -10.50 7.12
N THR A 328 -15.74 -10.45 7.94
CA THR A 328 -16.37 -11.67 8.47
C THR A 328 -17.41 -12.31 7.54
N GLU A 329 -18.11 -11.53 6.72
CA GLU A 329 -19.15 -12.05 5.82
C GLU A 329 -18.58 -12.91 4.68
N ASN A 330 -19.40 -13.85 4.18
CA ASN A 330 -18.98 -14.65 3.02
C ASN A 330 -19.15 -13.82 1.75
N TRP A 331 -18.03 -13.46 1.12
CA TRP A 331 -18.00 -12.62 -0.07
C TRP A 331 -18.71 -13.23 -1.28
N GLN A 332 -18.80 -14.56 -1.36
CA GLN A 332 -19.46 -15.26 -2.47
C GLN A 332 -20.97 -15.37 -2.27
N THR A 333 -21.45 -15.59 -1.04
CA THR A 333 -22.86 -15.91 -0.79
C THR A 333 -23.65 -14.79 -0.11
N SER A 334 -23.01 -13.81 0.50
CA SER A 334 -23.70 -12.73 1.23
C SER A 334 -24.28 -11.70 0.25
N PRO A 335 -25.61 -11.53 0.16
CA PRO A 335 -26.22 -10.54 -0.75
C PRO A 335 -25.78 -9.12 -0.43
N PHE A 336 -25.54 -8.82 0.85
CA PHE A 336 -25.03 -7.55 1.32
C PHE A 336 -23.64 -7.27 0.73
N ILE A 337 -22.70 -8.19 0.86
CA ILE A 337 -21.35 -8.02 0.31
C ILE A 337 -21.37 -7.93 -1.21
N GLN A 338 -22.18 -8.75 -1.88
CA GLN A 338 -22.33 -8.70 -3.33
C GLN A 338 -22.80 -7.32 -3.83
N ALA A 339 -23.66 -6.63 -3.08
CA ALA A 339 -24.12 -5.29 -3.41
C ALA A 339 -23.05 -4.21 -3.20
N LEU A 340 -22.10 -4.41 -2.29
CA LEU A 340 -21.06 -3.44 -1.97
C LEU A 340 -19.80 -3.58 -2.85
N ARG A 341 -19.59 -4.74 -3.45
CA ARG A 341 -18.45 -5.03 -4.33
C ARG A 341 -18.30 -3.97 -5.43
N GLY A 342 -17.08 -3.48 -5.61
CA GLY A 342 -16.75 -2.43 -6.57
C GLY A 342 -17.20 -1.03 -6.16
N SER A 343 -17.54 -0.81 -4.88
CA SER A 343 -18.03 0.48 -4.39
C SER A 343 -17.07 1.17 -3.43
N ARG A 344 -17.06 2.52 -3.50
CA ARG A 344 -16.51 3.40 -2.46
C ARG A 344 -17.67 3.83 -1.58
N ILE A 345 -17.64 3.42 -0.32
CA ILE A 345 -18.65 3.70 0.69
C ILE A 345 -18.18 4.91 1.49
N ILE A 346 -18.97 5.98 1.47
CA ILE A 346 -18.73 7.18 2.27
C ILE A 346 -19.57 7.06 3.54
N VAL A 347 -18.91 6.98 4.69
CA VAL A 347 -19.55 6.91 6.01
C VAL A 347 -19.79 8.32 6.50
N GLU A 348 -21.07 8.66 6.67
CA GLU A 348 -21.51 9.97 7.16
C GLU A 348 -21.57 10.03 8.69
N GLU A 349 -21.58 11.26 9.21
CA GLU A 349 -21.89 11.55 10.61
C GLU A 349 -23.36 11.25 10.92
N SER A 350 -23.66 10.87 12.16
CA SER A 350 -25.04 10.76 12.60
C SER A 350 -25.65 12.16 12.72
N ALA A 351 -26.99 12.22 12.64
CA ALA A 351 -27.72 13.47 12.87
C ALA A 351 -27.44 14.07 14.26
N GLU A 352 -27.08 13.24 15.24
CA GLU A 352 -26.72 13.66 16.60
C GLU A 352 -25.30 14.27 16.66
N GLU A 353 -24.33 13.68 15.94
CA GLU A 353 -22.97 14.25 15.82
C GLU A 353 -23.02 15.64 15.17
N LEU A 354 -23.75 15.78 14.06
CA LEU A 354 -23.95 17.05 13.35
C LEU A 354 -24.60 18.15 14.20
N ALA A 355 -25.40 17.78 15.21
CA ALA A 355 -26.06 18.72 16.11
C ALA A 355 -25.14 19.25 17.23
N THR A 356 -24.03 18.55 17.50
CA THR A 356 -23.08 18.89 18.57
C THR A 356 -21.78 19.54 18.08
N SER A 357 -21.51 19.47 16.77
CA SER A 357 -20.33 20.05 16.11
C SER A 357 -20.57 21.45 15.48
N GLY A 358 -21.78 22.00 15.64
CA GLY A 358 -22.23 23.29 15.07
C GLY A 358 -22.04 24.50 15.97
#